data_AF-A0A4W3HUE9-F1
#
_entry.id   AF-A0A4W3HUE9-F1
#
_cell.length_a   1.000
_cell.length_b   1.000
_cell.length_c   1.000
_cell.angle_alpha   90.00
_cell.angle_beta   90.00
_cell.angle_gamma   90.00
#
_symmetry.space_group_name_H-M   'P 1'
#
loop_
_entity.id
_entity.type
_entity.pdbx_description
1 polymer ?
#
loop_
_entity_poly.entity_id
_entity_poly.type
_entity_poly.pdbx_seq_one_letter_code
_entity_poly.pdbx_strand_id
1 'polypeptide(L)'
;MKHSNIFRSKLYLGVVLVSVTLLTIAYYLMPFPSLTVTKGTNSVIASKGFWTINSIGRLGNQMGEYATLYALAKLNGKQGYIPQSMANYLSPIFRINLPTLHESMWKRLHWKNYHLNDWMEDRYRHIPGDYEILREFTFHDYLIDEANTFLRSISKGQDKVTYVAVHVRRGDYVHTMPNIWKGVVADKGYLEKAMSYFRKKYSNVVFVVTSEGMDWCKDNIDASKGDVHFSGDGQSGSPARDFSLLAHCNHTIMTIGTFGIWAAYLAGGETIYLSNYTLPDSPFLKLFKYEAAFLPEWIGIPADLSPVLLTKP
;
A
#
# COMPACT_ATOMS: atom_id res chain seq x y z
N MET A 1 26.60 -6.20 -11.86
CA MET A 1 25.79 -4.99 -11.60
C MET A 1 25.59 -4.91 -10.10
N LYS A 2 26.14 -3.90 -9.43
CA LYS A 2 26.16 -3.83 -7.95
C LYS A 2 24.72 -3.68 -7.44
N HIS A 3 24.21 -4.68 -6.72
CA HIS A 3 23.03 -4.54 -5.88
C HIS A 3 23.37 -3.52 -4.79
N SER A 4 23.14 -2.23 -5.05
CA SER A 4 23.12 -1.22 -4.00
C SER A 4 21.95 -1.56 -3.09
N ASN A 5 22.29 -1.89 -1.86
CA ASN A 5 21.39 -2.17 -0.76
C ASN A 5 20.64 -0.85 -0.43
N ILE A 6 19.54 -0.58 -1.14
CA ILE A 6 18.71 0.63 -1.02
C ILE A 6 17.77 0.55 0.21
N PHE A 7 17.74 -0.55 0.94
CA PHE A 7 16.95 -0.72 2.17
C PHE A 7 17.56 -0.03 3.40
N ARG A 8 18.01 1.22 3.26
CA ARG A 8 18.40 2.07 4.40
C ARG A 8 17.15 2.66 5.06
N SER A 9 16.71 1.95 6.11
CA SER A 9 16.41 2.53 7.43
C SER A 9 15.40 3.69 7.49
N LYS A 10 14.11 3.39 7.26
CA LYS A 10 12.94 3.94 7.99
C LYS A 10 11.66 3.58 7.24
N LEU A 11 11.06 2.43 7.57
CA LEU A 11 9.62 2.34 7.37
C LEU A 11 8.95 3.03 8.57
N TYR A 12 8.14 4.04 8.30
CA TYR A 12 7.37 4.71 9.34
C TYR A 12 6.24 3.77 9.77
N LEU A 13 6.07 3.53 11.07
CA LEU A 13 4.99 2.67 11.55
C LEU A 13 3.60 3.24 11.20
N GLY A 14 3.51 4.54 10.90
CA GLY A 14 2.29 5.15 10.33
C GLY A 14 1.84 4.47 9.05
N VAL A 15 2.76 3.96 8.23
CA VAL A 15 2.50 3.21 6.97
C VAL A 15 2.03 1.79 7.27
N VAL A 16 2.65 1.19 8.28
CA VAL A 16 2.35 -0.15 8.79
C VAL A 16 0.92 -0.22 9.32
N LEU A 17 0.30 0.92 9.63
CA LEU A 17 -1.04 0.99 10.23
C LEU A 17 -2.13 1.47 9.25
N VAL A 18 -1.82 1.59 7.95
CA VAL A 18 -2.76 2.17 6.97
C VAL A 18 -3.93 1.25 6.64
N SER A 19 -4.99 1.32 7.45
CA SER A 19 -6.36 0.99 7.03
C SER A 19 -7.23 2.27 7.15
N VAL A 20 -7.71 2.77 6.01
CA VAL A 20 -8.56 3.99 5.96
C VAL A 20 -10.02 3.67 6.34
N THR A 21 -10.28 2.46 6.84
CA THR A 21 -11.62 2.04 7.25
C THR A 21 -11.56 1.53 8.68
N LEU A 22 -12.05 2.36 9.60
CA LEU A 22 -12.74 2.00 10.84
C LEU A 22 -12.27 0.72 11.53
N LEU A 23 -11.70 0.87 12.73
CA LEU A 23 -11.56 -0.18 13.75
C LEU A 23 -10.67 -1.36 13.33
N THR A 24 -9.37 -1.08 13.15
CA THR A 24 -8.36 -2.12 13.33
C THR A 24 -8.37 -2.57 14.80
N ILE A 25 -9.15 -3.60 15.11
CA ILE A 25 -9.16 -4.24 16.41
C ILE A 25 -8.05 -5.30 16.38
N ALA A 26 -7.03 -5.11 17.21
CA ALA A 26 -6.10 -6.18 17.51
C ALA A 26 -6.75 -7.09 18.55
N TYR A 27 -6.62 -8.40 18.36
CA TYR A 27 -7.12 -9.38 19.32
C TYR A 27 -5.92 -10.05 19.97
N TYR A 28 -5.93 -10.07 21.30
CA TYR A 28 -4.95 -10.78 22.09
C TYR A 28 -5.63 -11.95 22.77
N LEU A 29 -5.06 -13.14 22.60
CA LEU A 29 -5.44 -14.28 23.41
C LEU A 29 -4.65 -14.24 24.72
N MET A 30 -5.35 -14.15 25.87
CA MET A 30 -4.71 -14.35 27.16
C MET A 30 -4.19 -15.79 27.29
N PRO A 31 -3.01 -16.02 27.90
CA PRO A 31 -2.50 -17.37 28.10
C PRO A 31 -3.51 -18.17 28.94
N PHE A 32 -4.14 -19.18 28.31
CA PHE A 32 -4.88 -20.22 29.02
C PHE A 32 -3.89 -21.27 29.56
N PRO A 33 -4.23 -22.00 30.63
CA PRO A 33 -3.46 -23.18 31.01
C PRO A 33 -3.57 -24.20 29.87
N SER A 34 -2.51 -24.31 29.07
CA SER A 34 -2.23 -25.38 28.10
C SER A 34 -3.30 -25.63 27.01
N LEU A 35 -3.17 -24.93 25.87
CA LEU A 35 -3.75 -25.35 24.59
C LEU A 35 -2.64 -25.95 23.71
N THR A 36 -2.77 -27.24 23.40
CA THR A 36 -1.89 -27.97 22.49
C THR A 36 -2.28 -27.65 21.06
N VAL A 37 -1.43 -26.95 20.31
CA VAL A 37 -1.58 -26.77 18.85
C VAL A 37 -0.58 -27.70 18.16
N THR A 38 -1.06 -28.60 17.31
CA THR A 38 -0.23 -29.59 16.62
C THR A 38 0.30 -29.05 15.30
N LYS A 39 1.60 -29.28 15.05
CA LYS A 39 2.23 -29.20 13.72
C LYS A 39 3.19 -30.38 13.61
N GLY A 40 2.73 -31.51 13.09
CA GLY A 40 3.51 -32.76 13.09
C GLY A 40 3.82 -33.31 14.49
N THR A 41 4.82 -34.19 14.60
CA THR A 41 5.16 -34.99 15.82
C THR A 41 5.75 -34.19 16.98
N ASN A 42 5.99 -32.89 16.85
CA ASN A 42 6.51 -32.06 17.94
C ASN A 42 5.47 -31.02 18.39
N SER A 43 4.99 -31.18 19.62
CA SER A 43 4.10 -30.25 20.30
C SER A 43 4.87 -29.03 20.81
N VAL A 44 4.50 -27.83 20.36
CA VAL A 44 5.02 -26.58 20.93
C VAL A 44 3.98 -26.03 21.90
N ILE A 45 4.36 -25.92 23.17
CA ILE A 45 3.52 -25.38 24.25
C ILE A 45 3.36 -23.87 24.03
N ALA A 46 2.18 -23.42 23.60
CA ALA A 46 1.85 -22.00 23.46
C ALA A 46 1.41 -21.38 24.80
N SER A 47 2.32 -21.27 25.77
CA SER A 47 2.02 -20.71 27.11
C SER A 47 2.04 -19.17 27.20
N LYS A 48 2.25 -18.44 26.09
CA LYS A 48 2.50 -16.98 26.12
C LYS A 48 1.42 -16.08 25.47
N GLY A 49 0.32 -16.62 24.96
CA GLY A 49 -0.68 -15.84 24.19
C GLY A 49 -0.13 -15.33 22.86
N PHE A 50 -0.99 -14.90 21.94
CA PHE A 50 -0.59 -14.44 20.61
C PHE A 50 -1.49 -13.31 20.11
N TRP A 51 -1.01 -12.58 19.11
CA TRP A 51 -1.75 -11.49 18.45
C TRP A 51 -2.38 -11.95 17.15
N THR A 52 -3.53 -11.36 16.85
CA THR A 52 -4.16 -11.40 15.53
C THR A 52 -4.90 -10.08 15.31
N ILE A 53 -5.46 -9.87 14.12
CA ILE A 53 -6.06 -8.61 13.70
C ILE A 53 -7.24 -8.89 12.77
N ASN A 54 -8.08 -7.89 12.50
CA ASN A 54 -9.10 -7.99 11.46
C ASN A 54 -8.49 -8.13 10.05
N SER A 55 -9.32 -8.48 9.07
CA SER A 55 -8.95 -8.59 7.65
C SER A 55 -9.99 -7.83 6.83
N ILE A 56 -9.84 -6.51 6.68
CA ILE A 56 -10.84 -5.61 6.11
C ILE A 56 -10.28 -4.82 4.92
N GLY A 57 -11.13 -4.65 3.90
CA GLY A 57 -10.78 -3.90 2.69
C GLY A 57 -9.94 -4.70 1.71
N ARG A 58 -9.38 -3.99 0.72
CA ARG A 58 -8.66 -4.58 -0.43
C ARG A 58 -7.15 -4.57 -0.22
N LEU A 59 -6.40 -4.99 -1.23
CA LEU A 59 -4.94 -5.25 -1.17
C LEU A 59 -4.13 -4.30 -0.29
N GLY A 60 -4.18 -2.99 -0.54
CA GLY A 60 -3.39 -2.03 0.26
C GLY A 60 -3.77 -1.99 1.74
N ASN A 61 -5.05 -2.21 2.08
CA ASN A 61 -5.48 -2.30 3.47
C ASN A 61 -5.06 -3.64 4.10
N GLN A 62 -5.15 -4.75 3.35
CA GLN A 62 -4.67 -6.06 3.82
C GLN A 62 -3.16 -6.02 4.12
N MET A 63 -2.37 -5.35 3.28
CA MET A 63 -0.94 -5.13 3.51
C MET A 63 -0.70 -4.26 4.76
N GLY A 64 -1.49 -3.20 4.96
CA GLY A 64 -1.50 -2.40 6.18
C GLY A 64 -1.78 -3.25 7.42
N GLU A 65 -2.88 -3.98 7.46
CA GLU A 65 -3.26 -4.81 8.61
C GLU A 65 -2.24 -5.92 8.89
N TYR A 66 -1.66 -6.54 7.85
CA TYR A 66 -0.55 -7.50 7.99
C TYR A 66 0.66 -6.84 8.66
N ALA A 67 1.07 -5.68 8.17
CA ALA A 67 2.20 -4.94 8.69
C ALA A 67 1.95 -4.56 10.16
N THR A 68 0.74 -4.09 10.48
CA THR A 68 0.30 -3.77 11.84
C THR A 68 0.50 -4.96 12.77
N LEU A 69 -0.04 -6.11 12.40
CA LEU A 69 0.08 -7.33 13.19
C LEU A 69 1.54 -7.72 13.37
N TYR A 70 2.33 -7.67 12.30
CA TYR A 70 3.76 -8.00 12.33
C TYR A 70 4.53 -7.12 13.32
N ALA A 71 4.28 -5.81 13.28
CA ALA A 71 4.88 -4.86 14.20
C ALA A 71 4.43 -5.07 15.65
N LEU A 72 3.12 -5.23 15.89
CA LEU A 72 2.57 -5.49 17.22
C LEU A 72 3.13 -6.76 17.84
N ALA A 73 3.20 -7.85 17.06
CA ALA A 73 3.77 -9.12 17.48
C ALA A 73 5.23 -8.95 17.90
N LYS A 74 6.05 -8.33 17.05
CA LYS A 74 7.47 -8.07 17.35
C LYS A 74 7.68 -7.19 18.57
N LEU A 75 6.97 -6.06 18.67
CA LEU A 75 7.11 -5.12 19.79
C LEU A 75 6.77 -5.73 21.14
N ASN A 76 5.90 -6.74 21.17
CA ASN A 76 5.48 -7.41 22.39
C ASN A 76 6.21 -8.75 22.64
N GLY A 77 7.16 -9.13 21.77
CA GLY A 77 7.85 -10.42 21.85
C GLY A 77 6.89 -11.62 21.79
N LYS A 78 5.83 -11.51 20.98
CA LYS A 78 4.77 -12.52 20.82
C LYS A 78 4.69 -12.98 19.36
N GLN A 79 4.06 -14.15 19.15
CA GLN A 79 3.71 -14.60 17.80
C GLN A 79 2.49 -13.82 17.29
N GLY A 80 2.54 -13.41 16.02
CA GLY A 80 1.37 -12.95 15.28
C GLY A 80 0.81 -14.07 14.41
N TYR A 81 -0.52 -14.16 14.30
CA TYR A 81 -1.19 -15.04 13.34
C TYR A 81 -2.17 -14.25 12.48
N ILE A 82 -2.05 -14.37 11.16
CA ILE A 82 -2.96 -13.70 10.22
C ILE A 82 -4.27 -14.47 10.12
N PRO A 83 -5.42 -13.79 9.98
CA PRO A 83 -6.69 -14.47 9.68
C PRO A 83 -6.61 -15.28 8.38
N GLN A 84 -7.35 -16.38 8.31
CA GLN A 84 -7.43 -17.21 7.11
C GLN A 84 -7.86 -16.42 5.86
N SER A 85 -8.76 -15.45 5.99
CA SER A 85 -9.16 -14.56 4.89
C SER A 85 -8.00 -13.72 4.36
N MET A 86 -7.17 -13.17 5.25
CA MET A 86 -5.98 -12.39 4.89
C MET A 86 -4.93 -13.26 4.21
N ALA A 87 -4.71 -14.49 4.72
CA ALA A 87 -3.82 -15.46 4.10
C ALA A 87 -4.27 -15.80 2.68
N ASN A 88 -5.56 -16.12 2.49
CA ASN A 88 -6.13 -16.41 1.17
C ASN A 88 -5.98 -15.23 0.19
N TYR A 89 -5.99 -13.99 0.69
CA TYR A 89 -5.84 -12.79 -0.11
C TYR A 89 -4.38 -12.49 -0.47
N LEU A 90 -3.46 -12.56 0.50
CA LEU A 90 -2.08 -12.12 0.35
C LEU A 90 -1.12 -13.23 -0.11
N SER A 91 -1.30 -14.47 0.35
CA SER A 91 -0.39 -15.60 0.02
C SER A 91 -0.31 -15.93 -1.47
N PRO A 92 -1.34 -15.73 -2.32
CA PRO A 92 -1.18 -15.87 -3.76
C PRO A 92 -0.28 -14.80 -4.38
N ILE A 93 -0.09 -13.65 -3.73
CA ILE A 93 0.65 -12.50 -4.26
C ILE A 93 2.08 -12.49 -3.71
N PHE A 94 2.20 -12.74 -2.41
CA PHE A 94 3.44 -12.58 -1.66
C PHE A 94 3.83 -13.84 -0.90
N ARG A 95 5.14 -14.02 -0.71
CA ARG A 95 5.76 -15.03 0.17
C ARG A 95 5.79 -14.53 1.62
N ILE A 96 4.61 -14.35 2.21
CA ILE A 96 4.45 -13.93 3.61
C ILE A 96 4.83 -15.04 4.59
N ASN A 97 5.39 -14.67 5.76
CA ASN A 97 5.90 -15.63 6.74
C ASN A 97 5.00 -15.84 7.97
N LEU A 98 4.09 -14.92 8.29
CA LEU A 98 3.22 -15.09 9.45
C LEU A 98 2.31 -16.32 9.30
N PRO A 99 2.19 -17.16 10.33
CA PRO A 99 1.32 -18.34 10.30
C PRO A 99 -0.16 -17.95 10.25
N THR A 100 -0.95 -18.80 9.59
CA THR A 100 -2.40 -18.62 9.47
C THR A 100 -3.15 -19.12 10.69
N LEU A 101 -4.11 -18.32 11.17
CA LEU A 101 -5.13 -18.72 12.14
C LEU A 101 -6.39 -19.16 11.39
N HIS A 102 -6.67 -20.47 11.43
CA HIS A 102 -7.85 -21.04 10.80
C HIS A 102 -9.15 -20.58 11.48
N GLU A 103 -10.21 -20.40 10.70
CA GLU A 103 -11.51 -19.94 11.23
C GLU A 103 -12.09 -20.85 12.31
N SER A 104 -11.85 -22.15 12.21
CA SER A 104 -12.27 -23.15 13.20
C SER A 104 -11.62 -22.92 14.56
N MET A 105 -10.37 -22.43 14.60
CA MET A 105 -9.69 -22.03 15.82
C MET A 105 -10.19 -20.68 16.32
N TRP A 106 -10.40 -19.71 15.42
CA TRP A 106 -10.90 -18.38 15.77
C TRP A 106 -12.16 -18.43 16.64
N LYS A 107 -13.13 -19.27 16.26
CA LYS A 107 -14.41 -19.43 16.95
C LYS A 107 -14.32 -20.11 18.31
N ARG A 108 -13.21 -20.81 18.61
CA ARG A 108 -13.01 -21.59 19.84
C ARG A 108 -12.20 -20.83 20.90
N LEU A 109 -11.61 -19.70 20.54
CA LEU A 109 -10.73 -18.93 21.41
C LEU A 109 -11.47 -17.76 22.05
N HIS A 110 -11.14 -17.47 23.31
CA HIS A 110 -11.66 -16.30 24.02
C HIS A 110 -10.76 -15.10 23.77
N TRP A 111 -11.19 -14.21 22.90
CA TRP A 111 -10.43 -13.03 22.52
C TRP A 111 -10.62 -11.89 23.51
N LYS A 112 -9.54 -11.18 23.80
CA LYS A 112 -9.60 -9.84 24.37
C LYS A 112 -9.37 -8.83 23.26
N ASN A 113 -10.33 -7.91 23.09
CA ASN A 113 -10.23 -6.83 22.12
C ASN A 113 -9.28 -5.77 22.66
N TYR A 114 -8.29 -5.40 21.85
CA TYR A 114 -7.39 -4.30 22.08
C TYR A 114 -7.62 -3.26 20.99
N HIS A 115 -8.14 -2.11 21.43
CA HIS A 115 -8.28 -0.96 20.55
C HIS A 115 -6.90 -0.34 20.36
N LEU A 116 -6.43 -0.27 19.11
CA LEU A 116 -5.27 0.53 18.77
C LEU A 116 -5.70 1.99 18.78
N ASN A 117 -5.05 2.84 19.58
CA ASN A 117 -5.25 4.29 19.55
C ASN A 117 -4.91 4.87 18.17
N ASP A 118 -5.11 6.17 17.97
CA ASP A 118 -4.83 6.84 16.68
C ASP A 118 -3.44 6.42 16.17
N TRP A 119 -3.49 5.57 15.16
CA TRP A 119 -2.37 4.75 14.75
C TRP A 119 -1.37 5.54 13.89
N MET A 120 -1.77 6.75 13.49
CA MET A 120 -0.91 7.75 12.89
C MET A 120 -0.36 8.75 13.91
N GLU A 121 -0.56 8.57 15.23
CA GLU A 121 0.09 9.43 16.22
C GLU A 121 1.62 9.48 16.02
N ASP A 122 2.19 10.67 16.19
CA ASP A 122 3.62 10.92 15.98
C ASP A 122 4.53 10.02 16.83
N ARG A 123 4.05 9.54 17.99
CA ARG A 123 4.77 8.57 18.83
C ARG A 123 5.11 7.27 18.10
N TYR A 124 4.31 6.88 17.10
CA TYR A 124 4.53 5.66 16.32
C TYR A 124 5.43 5.92 15.09
N ARG A 125 5.76 7.19 14.81
CA ARG A 125 6.60 7.61 13.69
C ARG A 125 8.04 7.09 13.78
N HIS A 126 8.55 6.94 15.01
CA HIS A 126 9.98 6.73 15.28
C HIS A 126 10.27 5.53 16.18
N ILE A 127 9.44 4.48 16.13
CA ILE A 127 9.71 3.30 16.95
C ILE A 127 11.02 2.67 16.48
N PRO A 128 12.03 2.51 17.35
CA PRO A 128 13.31 1.93 16.96
C PRO A 128 13.15 0.46 16.57
N GLY A 129 13.65 0.10 15.39
CA GLY A 129 13.68 -1.28 14.91
C GLY A 129 13.89 -1.33 13.40
N ASP A 130 14.77 -2.22 12.95
CA ASP A 130 14.90 -2.55 11.53
C ASP A 130 13.68 -3.37 11.11
N TYR A 131 12.62 -2.68 10.69
CA TYR A 131 11.40 -3.36 10.24
C TYR A 131 11.61 -3.91 8.83
N GLU A 132 12.00 -5.18 8.76
CA GLU A 132 12.09 -5.99 7.54
C GLU A 132 10.72 -6.29 6.90
N ILE A 133 9.66 -5.55 7.23
CA ILE A 133 8.29 -5.82 6.78
C ILE A 133 8.15 -5.75 5.25
N LEU A 134 8.95 -4.95 4.55
CA LEU A 134 8.97 -4.96 3.09
C LEU A 134 9.44 -6.33 2.53
N ARG A 135 10.26 -7.09 3.27
CA ARG A 135 10.66 -8.45 2.89
C ARG A 135 9.52 -9.46 3.00
N GLU A 136 8.53 -9.20 3.85
CA GLU A 136 7.31 -10.04 3.92
C GLU A 136 6.47 -9.91 2.64
N PHE A 137 6.60 -8.80 1.92
CA PHE A 137 5.92 -8.55 0.65
C PHE A 137 6.79 -8.87 -0.56
N THR A 138 7.54 -9.98 -0.49
CA THR A 138 8.27 -10.53 -1.64
C THR A 138 7.28 -11.23 -2.58
N PHE A 139 7.20 -10.79 -3.85
CA PHE A 139 6.32 -11.38 -4.85
C PHE A 139 6.68 -12.83 -5.20
N HIS A 140 5.71 -13.61 -5.67
CA HIS A 140 5.98 -14.90 -6.33
C HIS A 140 6.59 -14.72 -7.72
N ASP A 141 7.40 -15.70 -8.15
CA ASP A 141 8.23 -15.58 -9.36
C ASP A 141 7.40 -15.33 -10.61
N TYR A 142 6.21 -15.93 -10.72
CA TYR A 142 5.33 -15.72 -11.87
C TYR A 142 4.86 -14.26 -12.02
N LEU A 143 4.66 -13.53 -10.91
CA LEU A 143 4.29 -12.10 -10.94
C LEU A 143 5.48 -11.21 -11.28
N ILE A 144 6.68 -11.61 -10.83
CA ILE A 144 7.94 -10.94 -11.15
C ILE A 144 8.23 -11.10 -12.64
N ASP A 145 8.11 -12.31 -13.17
CA ASP A 145 8.37 -12.64 -14.57
C ASP A 145 7.38 -11.95 -15.52
N GLU A 146 6.09 -11.93 -15.16
CA GLU A 146 5.05 -11.23 -15.92
C GLU A 146 5.31 -9.71 -15.97
N ALA A 147 5.60 -9.09 -14.81
CA ALA A 147 5.93 -7.66 -14.74
C ALA A 147 7.18 -7.32 -15.57
N ASN A 148 8.27 -8.07 -15.40
CA ASN A 148 9.50 -7.86 -16.15
C ASN A 148 9.33 -8.07 -17.66
N THR A 149 8.50 -9.03 -18.06
CA THR A 149 8.20 -9.28 -19.47
C THR A 149 7.42 -8.12 -20.08
N PHE A 150 6.45 -7.58 -19.36
CA PHE A 150 5.74 -6.37 -19.78
C PHE A 150 6.67 -5.16 -19.90
N LEU A 151 7.51 -4.89 -18.88
CA LEU A 151 8.45 -3.77 -18.91
C LEU A 151 9.45 -3.87 -20.07
N ARG A 152 9.93 -5.09 -20.39
CA ARG A 152 10.79 -5.36 -21.56
C ARG A 152 10.07 -5.16 -22.88
N SER A 153 8.79 -5.49 -22.97
CA SER A 153 8.04 -5.32 -24.23
C SER A 153 7.84 -3.85 -24.57
N ILE A 154 7.59 -3.01 -23.55
CA ILE A 154 7.36 -1.57 -23.74
C ILE A 154 8.66 -0.77 -23.89
N SER A 155 9.82 -1.29 -23.45
CA SER A 155 11.11 -0.63 -23.73
C SER A 155 11.54 -0.75 -25.19
N LYS A 156 10.95 -1.67 -25.97
CA LYS A 156 11.24 -1.86 -27.41
C LYS A 156 12.75 -1.98 -27.71
N GLY A 157 13.50 -2.61 -26.82
CA GLY A 157 14.95 -2.79 -26.98
C GLY A 157 15.81 -1.55 -26.69
N GLN A 158 15.22 -0.48 -26.15
CA GLN A 158 15.98 0.68 -25.71
C GLN A 158 16.78 0.38 -24.43
N ASP A 159 18.02 0.85 -24.39
CA ASP A 159 18.86 0.79 -23.20
C ASP A 159 18.52 1.90 -22.20
N LYS A 160 18.77 1.63 -20.91
CA LYS A 160 18.69 2.60 -19.80
C LYS A 160 17.31 3.29 -19.66
N VAL A 161 16.23 2.57 -19.95
CA VAL A 161 14.86 3.04 -19.69
C VAL A 161 14.64 3.21 -18.20
N THR A 162 14.09 4.36 -17.81
CA THR A 162 13.59 4.63 -16.46
C THR A 162 12.08 4.45 -16.44
N TYR A 163 11.59 3.42 -15.75
CA TYR A 163 10.15 3.16 -15.63
C TYR A 163 9.57 3.92 -14.45
N VAL A 164 8.48 4.66 -14.69
CA VAL A 164 7.74 5.40 -13.67
C VAL A 164 6.33 4.83 -13.60
N ALA A 165 6.01 4.18 -12.48
CA ALA A 165 4.67 3.75 -12.16
C ALA A 165 3.75 4.97 -11.97
N VAL A 166 2.57 4.97 -12.58
CA VAL A 166 1.55 6.01 -12.41
C VAL A 166 0.26 5.34 -11.95
N HIS A 167 -0.07 5.49 -10.67
CA HIS A 167 -1.30 4.95 -10.09
C HIS A 167 -2.36 6.04 -9.88
N VAL A 168 -3.41 6.00 -10.70
CA VAL A 168 -4.51 6.98 -10.66
C VAL A 168 -5.74 6.35 -10.00
N ARG A 169 -6.01 6.73 -8.75
CA ARG A 169 -7.19 6.33 -7.98
C ARG A 169 -8.39 7.13 -8.40
N ARG A 170 -9.36 6.45 -9.00
CA ARG A 170 -10.69 6.98 -9.32
C ARG A 170 -11.75 6.09 -8.69
N GLY A 171 -12.54 5.36 -9.48
CA GLY A 171 -13.58 4.48 -8.96
C GLY A 171 -14.54 5.22 -8.03
N ASP A 172 -14.81 4.61 -6.87
CA ASP A 172 -15.65 5.17 -5.81
C ASP A 172 -15.15 6.54 -5.29
N TYR A 173 -13.85 6.84 -5.36
CA TYR A 173 -13.28 8.09 -4.84
C TYR A 173 -13.78 9.32 -5.59
N VAL A 174 -14.21 9.18 -6.86
CA VAL A 174 -14.80 10.28 -7.63
C VAL A 174 -16.05 10.83 -6.94
N HIS A 175 -16.79 9.98 -6.23
CA HIS A 175 -17.96 10.39 -5.44
C HIS A 175 -17.64 10.59 -3.96
N THR A 176 -16.85 9.70 -3.36
CA THR A 176 -16.55 9.73 -1.92
C THR A 176 -15.75 10.97 -1.51
N MET A 177 -14.77 11.38 -2.32
CA MET A 177 -13.92 12.53 -1.97
C MET A 177 -14.70 13.83 -1.83
N PRO A 178 -15.50 14.29 -2.82
CA PRO A 178 -16.25 15.54 -2.68
C PRO A 178 -17.41 15.42 -1.69
N ASN A 179 -18.17 14.31 -1.71
CA ASN A 179 -19.43 14.22 -0.96
C ASN A 179 -19.28 13.84 0.52
N ILE A 180 -18.21 13.14 0.88
CA ILE A 180 -17.99 12.65 2.25
C ILE A 180 -16.77 13.33 2.87
N TRP A 181 -15.66 13.38 2.12
CA TRP A 181 -14.37 13.81 2.64
C TRP A 181 -14.04 15.28 2.37
N LYS A 182 -14.96 16.07 1.81
CA LYS A 182 -14.71 17.49 1.46
C LYS A 182 -13.40 17.66 0.70
N GLY A 183 -13.16 16.82 -0.29
CA GLY A 183 -11.89 16.75 -1.00
C GLY A 183 -12.04 16.42 -2.47
N VAL A 184 -10.91 16.29 -3.14
CA VAL A 184 -10.82 16.08 -4.58
C VAL A 184 -10.02 14.82 -4.89
N VAL A 185 -10.19 14.30 -6.10
CA VAL A 185 -9.25 13.33 -6.69
C VAL A 185 -8.21 14.08 -7.52
N ALA A 186 -7.11 13.41 -7.87
CA ALA A 186 -6.09 13.99 -8.75
C ALA A 186 -6.70 14.47 -10.07
N ASP A 187 -6.34 15.68 -10.46
CA ASP A 187 -6.74 16.28 -11.72
C ASP A 187 -5.65 16.11 -12.80
N LYS A 188 -5.95 16.58 -14.00
CA LYS A 188 -5.00 16.61 -15.11
C LYS A 188 -3.76 17.45 -14.75
N GLY A 189 -3.94 18.60 -14.10
CA GLY A 189 -2.84 19.51 -13.75
C GLY A 189 -1.82 18.86 -12.81
N TYR A 190 -2.27 18.08 -11.83
CA TYR A 190 -1.40 17.26 -10.98
C TYR A 190 -0.57 16.27 -11.80
N LEU A 191 -1.22 15.48 -12.66
CA LEU A 191 -0.56 14.44 -13.46
C LEU A 191 0.46 15.05 -14.43
N GLU A 192 0.11 16.16 -15.09
CA GLU A 192 1.03 16.88 -15.97
C GLU A 192 2.28 17.35 -15.22
N LYS A 193 2.12 17.97 -14.04
CA LYS A 193 3.24 18.43 -13.21
C LYS A 193 4.13 17.26 -12.76
N ALA A 194 3.52 16.19 -12.27
CA ALA A 194 4.22 15.00 -11.79
C ALA A 194 5.01 14.30 -12.90
N MET A 195 4.39 14.06 -14.06
CA MET A 195 5.07 13.43 -15.20
C MET A 195 6.15 14.35 -15.80
N SER A 196 5.92 15.67 -15.81
CA SER A 196 6.91 16.65 -16.27
C SER A 196 8.16 16.66 -15.40
N TYR A 197 8.05 16.41 -14.10
CA TYR A 197 9.21 16.25 -13.22
C TYR A 197 10.15 15.15 -13.71
N PHE A 198 9.62 13.95 -13.96
CA PHE A 198 10.42 12.82 -14.41
C PHE A 198 10.94 13.01 -15.84
N ARG A 199 10.12 13.56 -16.75
CA ARG A 199 10.54 13.89 -18.12
C ARG A 199 11.69 14.90 -18.19
N LYS A 200 11.77 15.83 -17.22
CA LYS A 200 12.88 16.80 -17.13
C LYS A 200 14.15 16.18 -16.54
N LYS A 201 13.99 15.21 -15.65
CA LYS A 201 15.08 14.62 -14.87
C LYS A 201 15.77 13.45 -15.59
N TYR A 202 15.00 12.64 -16.31
CA TYR A 202 15.49 11.43 -16.99
C TYR A 202 15.40 11.58 -18.50
N SER A 203 16.47 11.21 -19.20
CA SER A 203 16.56 11.31 -20.66
C SER A 203 15.76 10.25 -21.40
N ASN A 204 15.48 9.10 -20.76
CA ASN A 204 14.68 8.01 -21.31
C ASN A 204 13.71 7.52 -20.24
N VAL A 205 12.48 8.03 -20.27
CA VAL A 205 11.43 7.72 -19.29
C VAL A 205 10.27 7.02 -19.97
N VAL A 206 9.71 6.02 -19.31
CA VAL A 206 8.48 5.34 -19.71
C VAL A 206 7.52 5.32 -18.54
N PHE A 207 6.30 5.81 -18.74
CA PHE A 207 5.25 5.83 -17.74
C PHE A 207 4.33 4.62 -17.90
N VAL A 208 4.10 3.89 -16.82
CA VAL A 208 3.21 2.74 -16.76
C VAL A 208 1.97 3.12 -15.93
N VAL A 209 0.84 3.33 -16.60
CA VAL A 209 -0.39 3.87 -16.00
C VAL A 209 -1.35 2.74 -15.62
N THR A 210 -1.72 2.68 -14.35
CA THR A 210 -2.78 1.83 -13.81
C THR A 210 -3.90 2.70 -13.23
N SER A 211 -5.16 2.29 -13.43
CA SER A 211 -6.31 3.01 -12.87
C SER A 211 -7.60 2.20 -12.89
N GLU A 212 -8.47 2.43 -11.91
CA GLU A 212 -9.89 2.05 -11.95
C GLU A 212 -10.76 2.98 -12.81
N GLY A 213 -10.19 4.05 -13.36
CA GLY A 213 -10.85 4.95 -14.32
C GLY A 213 -9.93 5.17 -15.52
N MET A 214 -9.65 4.09 -16.24
CA MET A 214 -8.69 4.07 -17.34
C MET A 214 -9.09 5.01 -18.49
N ASP A 215 -10.37 5.10 -18.83
CA ASP A 215 -10.84 5.99 -19.90
C ASP A 215 -10.55 7.45 -19.57
N TRP A 216 -10.82 7.87 -18.34
CA TRP A 216 -10.44 9.22 -17.90
C TRP A 216 -8.93 9.45 -17.99
N CYS A 217 -8.10 8.45 -17.70
CA CYS A 217 -6.65 8.56 -17.84
C CYS A 217 -6.24 8.75 -19.30
N LYS A 218 -6.83 8.00 -20.23
CA LYS A 218 -6.58 8.13 -21.67
C LYS A 218 -6.98 9.52 -22.19
N ASP A 219 -8.05 10.11 -21.65
CA ASP A 219 -8.52 11.45 -22.04
C ASP A 219 -7.67 12.59 -21.44
N ASN A 220 -7.03 12.37 -20.28
CA ASN A 220 -6.38 13.44 -19.51
C ASN A 220 -4.86 13.35 -19.45
N ILE A 221 -4.26 12.20 -19.79
CA ILE A 221 -2.80 12.04 -19.82
C ILE A 221 -2.30 12.23 -21.25
N ASP A 222 -1.39 13.19 -21.44
CA ASP A 222 -0.70 13.40 -22.71
C ASP A 222 0.27 12.24 -23.00
N ALA A 223 -0.17 11.35 -23.89
CA ALA A 223 0.58 10.23 -24.44
C ALA A 223 1.19 10.51 -25.83
N SER A 224 1.13 11.75 -26.34
CA SER A 224 1.57 12.09 -27.70
C SER A 224 3.07 11.86 -27.94
N LYS A 225 3.88 11.82 -26.88
CA LYS A 225 5.33 11.54 -26.95
C LYS A 225 5.67 10.05 -27.09
N GLY A 226 4.67 9.17 -27.00
CA GLY A 226 4.87 7.72 -27.06
C GLY A 226 5.58 7.13 -25.84
N ASP A 227 5.69 7.89 -24.74
CA ASP A 227 6.34 7.49 -23.49
C ASP A 227 5.35 6.99 -22.42
N VAL A 228 4.07 6.83 -22.77
CA VAL A 228 2.98 6.43 -21.85
C VAL A 228 2.37 5.11 -22.30
N HIS A 229 2.32 4.15 -21.37
CA HIS A 229 1.70 2.85 -21.55
C HIS A 229 0.62 2.64 -20.50
N PHE A 230 -0.62 2.51 -20.96
CA PHE A 230 -1.75 2.16 -20.11
C PHE A 230 -1.76 0.64 -19.90
N SER A 231 -1.58 0.18 -18.67
CA SER A 231 -1.60 -1.25 -18.35
C SER A 231 -3.03 -1.77 -18.23
N GLY A 232 -3.27 -2.95 -18.80
CA GLY A 232 -4.58 -3.59 -18.82
C GLY A 232 -5.48 -3.11 -19.96
N ASP A 233 -6.62 -3.79 -20.10
CA ASP A 233 -7.68 -3.52 -21.07
C ASP A 233 -8.81 -2.64 -20.49
N GLY A 234 -8.63 -2.11 -19.27
CA GLY A 234 -9.65 -1.39 -18.53
C GLY A 234 -10.59 -2.29 -17.70
N GLN A 235 -10.45 -3.62 -17.78
CA GLN A 235 -11.14 -4.55 -16.89
C GLN A 235 -10.29 -4.79 -15.64
N SER A 236 -10.91 -4.79 -14.47
CA SER A 236 -10.27 -5.03 -13.15
C SER A 236 -9.87 -6.51 -12.96
N GLY A 237 -9.12 -7.07 -13.91
CA GLY A 237 -8.90 -8.51 -14.03
C GLY A 237 -7.86 -9.09 -13.05
N SER A 238 -6.90 -8.30 -12.56
CA SER A 238 -5.95 -8.79 -11.54
C SER A 238 -5.22 -7.66 -10.80
N PRO A 239 -5.75 -7.20 -9.64
CA PRO A 239 -5.06 -6.23 -8.78
C PRO A 239 -3.63 -6.66 -8.39
N ALA A 240 -3.38 -7.97 -8.31
CA ALA A 240 -2.05 -8.51 -8.02
C ALA A 240 -1.04 -8.25 -9.14
N ARG A 241 -1.45 -8.37 -10.41
CA ARG A 241 -0.60 -8.11 -11.58
C ARG A 241 -0.28 -6.63 -11.72
N ASP A 242 -1.30 -5.78 -11.62
CA ASP A 242 -1.12 -4.33 -11.65
C ASP A 242 -0.19 -3.88 -10.52
N PHE A 243 -0.43 -4.39 -9.30
CA PHE A 243 0.39 -4.05 -8.15
C PHE A 243 1.85 -4.50 -8.32
N SER A 244 2.08 -5.73 -8.81
CA SER A 244 3.42 -6.22 -9.13
C SER A 244 4.10 -5.34 -10.18
N LEU A 245 3.41 -4.99 -11.26
CA LEU A 245 3.95 -4.15 -12.33
C LEU A 245 4.40 -2.77 -11.81
N LEU A 246 3.59 -2.12 -10.97
CA LEU A 246 3.96 -0.84 -10.38
C LEU A 246 5.16 -0.96 -9.44
N ALA A 247 5.19 -2.00 -8.59
CA ALA A 247 6.28 -2.22 -7.64
C ALA A 247 7.62 -2.55 -8.32
N HIS A 248 7.60 -3.03 -9.57
CA HIS A 248 8.81 -3.30 -10.36
C HIS A 248 9.26 -2.12 -11.23
N CYS A 249 8.57 -0.98 -11.19
CA CYS A 249 9.05 0.27 -11.78
C CYS A 249 10.17 0.89 -10.93
N ASN A 250 10.95 1.82 -11.50
CA ASN A 250 12.02 2.51 -10.77
C ASN A 250 11.48 3.59 -9.84
N HIS A 251 10.43 4.30 -10.24
CA HIS A 251 9.87 5.45 -9.55
C HIS A 251 8.35 5.39 -9.53
N THR A 252 7.70 6.23 -8.71
CA THR A 252 6.24 6.21 -8.58
C THR A 252 5.63 7.61 -8.58
N ILE A 253 4.57 7.79 -9.36
CA ILE A 253 3.58 8.85 -9.22
C ILE A 253 2.33 8.17 -8.68
N MET A 254 1.91 8.55 -7.47
CA MET A 254 0.66 8.05 -6.90
C MET A 254 -0.34 9.17 -6.69
N THR A 255 -1.59 8.80 -6.53
CA THR A 255 -2.68 9.74 -6.18
C THR A 255 -3.15 9.45 -4.76
N ILE A 256 -4.40 9.05 -4.56
CA ILE A 256 -4.97 8.79 -3.23
C ILE A 256 -5.07 7.28 -3.00
N GLY A 257 -4.89 6.85 -1.75
CA GLY A 257 -5.25 5.51 -1.31
C GLY A 257 -4.07 4.55 -1.15
N THR A 258 -4.32 3.50 -0.37
CA THR A 258 -3.30 2.58 0.17
C THR A 258 -2.58 1.75 -0.90
N PHE A 259 -3.24 1.47 -2.02
CA PHE A 259 -2.64 0.74 -3.13
C PHE A 259 -1.43 1.48 -3.73
N GLY A 260 -1.55 2.78 -4.00
CA GLY A 260 -0.44 3.59 -4.50
C GLY A 260 0.68 3.72 -3.47
N ILE A 261 0.31 3.89 -2.20
CA ILE A 261 1.24 3.99 -1.07
C ILE A 261 2.17 2.77 -1.02
N TRP A 262 1.60 1.56 -0.95
CA TRP A 262 2.38 0.34 -0.86
C TRP A 262 3.20 0.06 -2.14
N ALA A 263 2.69 0.41 -3.32
CA ALA A 263 3.44 0.28 -4.57
C ALA A 263 4.72 1.13 -4.54
N ALA A 264 4.64 2.39 -4.07
CA ALA A 264 5.81 3.27 -3.95
C ALA A 264 6.82 2.78 -2.90
N TYR A 265 6.34 2.26 -1.76
CA TYR A 265 7.24 1.68 -0.75
C TYR A 265 8.04 0.49 -1.30
N LEU A 266 7.43 -0.35 -2.12
CA LEU A 266 8.11 -1.51 -2.71
C LEU A 266 9.00 -1.13 -3.90
N ALA A 267 8.59 -0.16 -4.71
CA ALA A 267 9.43 0.35 -5.81
C ALA A 267 10.72 1.01 -5.28
N GLY A 268 10.63 1.73 -4.15
CA GLY A 268 11.80 2.20 -3.39
C GLY A 268 12.60 3.33 -4.04
N GLY A 269 12.12 3.92 -5.14
CA GLY A 269 12.73 5.08 -5.78
C GLY A 269 12.02 6.39 -5.48
N GLU A 270 12.29 7.40 -6.31
CA GLU A 270 11.64 8.71 -6.20
C GLU A 270 10.12 8.60 -6.35
N THR A 271 9.42 9.25 -5.43
CA THR A 271 7.96 9.17 -5.35
C THR A 271 7.36 10.56 -5.31
N ILE A 272 6.40 10.80 -6.19
CA ILE A 272 5.51 11.97 -6.17
C ILE A 272 4.13 11.53 -5.71
N TYR A 273 3.55 12.22 -4.73
CA TYR A 273 2.21 11.96 -4.23
C TYR A 273 1.32 13.20 -4.29
N LEU A 274 0.01 12.98 -4.40
CA LEU A 274 -0.99 14.04 -4.28
C LEU A 274 -1.09 14.46 -2.82
N SER A 275 -0.79 15.72 -2.53
CA SER A 275 -0.90 16.31 -1.19
C SER A 275 -2.09 17.26 -1.10
N ASN A 276 -2.51 17.58 0.13
CA ASN A 276 -3.54 18.60 0.39
C ASN A 276 -4.84 18.43 -0.43
N TYR A 277 -5.31 17.19 -0.58
CA TYR A 277 -6.48 16.86 -1.40
C TYR A 277 -7.82 16.94 -0.65
N THR A 278 -7.85 17.58 0.52
CA THR A 278 -9.06 17.83 1.32
C THR A 278 -9.06 19.23 1.89
N LEU A 279 -10.25 19.80 2.16
CA LEU A 279 -10.38 21.05 2.91
C LEU A 279 -9.83 20.92 4.35
N PRO A 280 -9.36 22.02 4.98
CA PRO A 280 -8.77 21.99 6.33
C PRO A 280 -9.70 21.47 7.43
N ASP A 281 -11.02 21.60 7.27
CA ASP A 281 -12.05 21.13 8.20
C ASP A 281 -12.61 19.74 7.85
N SER A 282 -11.93 19.02 6.95
CA SER A 282 -12.36 17.70 6.51
C SER A 282 -12.31 16.67 7.63
N PRO A 283 -13.35 15.82 7.79
CA PRO A 283 -13.29 14.69 8.72
C PRO A 283 -12.22 13.66 8.34
N PHE A 284 -11.74 13.67 7.10
CA PHE A 284 -10.67 12.79 6.63
C PHE A 284 -9.37 13.00 7.42
N LEU A 285 -9.07 14.25 7.79
CA LEU A 285 -7.84 14.61 8.52
C LEU A 285 -7.83 14.09 9.97
N LYS A 286 -8.97 13.61 10.49
CA LYS A 286 -9.03 12.90 11.78
C LYS A 286 -8.55 11.45 11.66
N LEU A 287 -8.54 10.91 10.44
CA LEU A 287 -8.19 9.52 10.14
C LEU A 287 -6.86 9.40 9.40
N PHE A 288 -6.49 10.44 8.64
CA PHE A 288 -5.31 10.43 7.79
C PHE A 288 -4.41 11.63 8.03
N LYS A 289 -3.13 11.34 8.27
CA LYS A 289 -2.03 12.28 8.49
C LYS A 289 -0.96 12.02 7.44
N TYR A 290 -0.73 13.01 6.59
CA TYR A 290 0.19 12.94 5.47
C TYR A 290 1.59 12.56 5.93
N GLU A 291 2.02 13.16 7.02
CA GLU A 291 3.35 12.97 7.59
C GLU A 291 3.53 11.49 7.93
N ALA A 292 2.56 10.85 8.58
CA ALA A 292 2.64 9.46 8.99
C ALA A 292 2.59 8.46 7.82
N ALA A 293 1.91 8.82 6.73
CA ALA A 293 1.70 7.95 5.58
C ALA A 293 2.81 8.04 4.52
N PHE A 294 3.51 9.18 4.44
CA PHE A 294 4.47 9.47 3.37
C PHE A 294 5.90 9.64 3.92
N LEU A 295 6.88 9.14 3.16
CA LEU A 295 8.29 9.33 3.50
C LEU A 295 8.69 10.81 3.38
N PRO A 296 9.54 11.35 4.28
CA PRO A 296 9.99 12.74 4.20
C PRO A 296 10.66 13.12 2.88
N GLU A 297 11.32 12.16 2.23
CA GLU A 297 11.96 12.33 0.93
C GLU A 297 10.99 12.28 -0.26
N TRP A 298 9.72 11.90 -0.05
CA TRP A 298 8.72 11.92 -1.10
C TRP A 298 8.24 13.34 -1.39
N ILE A 299 7.93 13.59 -2.66
CA ILE A 299 7.61 14.93 -3.16
C ILE A 299 6.09 15.07 -3.22
N GLY A 300 5.53 15.93 -2.37
CA GLY A 300 4.11 16.28 -2.40
C GLY A 300 3.81 17.37 -3.42
N ILE A 301 2.86 17.14 -4.32
CA ILE A 301 2.27 18.20 -5.16
C ILE A 301 0.84 18.44 -4.69
N PRO A 302 0.45 19.69 -4.35
CA PRO A 302 -0.88 19.97 -3.83
C PRO A 302 -1.95 19.78 -4.90
N ALA A 303 -3.09 19.24 -4.51
CA ALA A 303 -4.27 19.14 -5.36
C ALA A 303 -4.90 20.52 -5.63
N ASP A 304 -5.63 20.65 -6.73
CA ASP A 304 -6.51 21.78 -6.96
C ASP A 304 -7.85 21.58 -6.23
N LEU A 305 -8.09 22.38 -5.19
CA LEU A 305 -9.31 22.34 -4.38
C LEU A 305 -10.44 23.21 -4.92
N SER A 306 -10.24 23.94 -6.02
CA SER A 306 -11.26 24.81 -6.63
C SER A 306 -12.62 24.10 -6.83
N PRO A 307 -12.68 22.82 -7.27
CA PRO A 307 -13.96 22.13 -7.48
C PRO A 307 -14.84 21.98 -6.23
N VAL A 308 -14.26 21.94 -5.02
CA VAL A 308 -15.00 21.77 -3.76
C VAL A 308 -15.18 23.09 -3.00
N LEU A 309 -14.48 24.14 -3.39
CA LEU A 309 -14.68 25.49 -2.84
C LEU A 309 -15.89 26.18 -3.47
N LEU A 310 -16.19 25.87 -4.74
CA LEU A 310 -17.29 26.44 -5.51
C LEU A 310 -18.65 25.80 -5.19
N THR A 311 -18.67 24.70 -4.44
CA THR A 311 -19.90 23.98 -4.04
C THR A 311 -20.47 24.43 -2.69
N LYS A 312 -20.02 25.58 -2.15
CA LYS A 312 -20.67 26.20 -0.99
C LYS A 312 -22.05 26.74 -1.41
N PRO A 313 -23.16 26.34 -0.73
CA PRO A 313 -24.46 26.93 -0.97
C PRO A 313 -24.49 28.43 -0.62
#